data_AF-A0ABD3S961-F1
#
_entry.id   AF-A0ABD3S961-F1
#
_cell.length_a   1.000
_cell.length_b   1.000
_cell.length_c   1.000
_cell.angle_alpha   90.00
_cell.angle_beta   90.00
_cell.angle_gamma   90.00
#
_symmetry.space_group_name_H-M   'P 1'
#
loop_
_entity.id
_entity.type
_entity.pdbx_description
1 polymer ?
#
loop_
_entity_poly.entity_id
_entity_poly.type
_entity_poly.pdbx_seq_one_letter_code
_entity_poly.pdbx_strand_id
1 'polypeptide(L)'
;MNKLGRGQRDKVQQLISITGASEKVAIQALKSSDWQLEGAFDIFYSQPQIKSFADTRHLEELYNRYKDPYADMIMADGITILCSDLQVDPQDIVMLVVSWHMKAATMCEFSKQEFVGGLQSLGIDSLEKLRERIPFMRSELKDEQKFREIYNFAFGWAKEKGQKSLALDTAIGMWQLLFAERQWPLVDHWCQFLQARHNKAISRDTWSQLLEFARTVDPTLSNYDPEGAWPYLIDEFVDYLTENGIFEKGKLSEWSYKH
;
A
#
# COMPACT_ATOMS: atom_id res chain seq x y z
N MET A 1 -3.17 -35.76 -15.72
CA MET A 1 -2.57 -34.44 -15.39
C MET A 1 -1.07 -34.58 -15.42
N ASN A 2 -0.40 -34.05 -16.46
CA ASN A 2 1.05 -34.12 -16.56
C ASN A 2 1.68 -33.17 -15.54
N LYS A 3 2.57 -33.68 -14.68
CA LYS A 3 3.28 -32.91 -13.66
C LYS A 3 4.28 -31.96 -14.34
N LEU A 4 4.22 -30.67 -14.00
CA LEU A 4 5.19 -29.68 -14.45
C LEU A 4 6.60 -30.01 -13.93
N GLY A 5 7.62 -29.86 -14.79
CA GLY A 5 9.03 -29.97 -14.42
C GLY A 5 9.51 -28.80 -13.55
N ARG A 6 10.65 -28.93 -12.87
CA ARG A 6 11.19 -27.90 -11.95
C ARG A 6 11.34 -26.53 -12.63
N GLY A 7 12.01 -26.48 -13.79
CA GLY A 7 12.21 -25.22 -14.53
C GLY A 7 10.90 -24.62 -15.09
N GLN A 8 9.87 -25.43 -15.30
CA GLN A 8 8.54 -24.93 -15.69
C GLN A 8 7.83 -24.26 -14.50
N ARG A 9 7.96 -24.82 -13.29
CA ARG A 9 7.41 -24.21 -12.08
C ARG A 9 8.07 -22.88 -11.75
N ASP A 10 9.39 -22.78 -11.93
CA ASP A 10 10.12 -21.53 -11.68
C ASP A 10 9.62 -20.41 -12.62
N LYS A 11 9.40 -20.72 -13.90
CA LYS A 11 8.83 -19.77 -14.88
C LYS A 11 7.40 -19.37 -14.54
N VAL A 12 6.57 -20.32 -14.08
CA VAL A 12 5.20 -20.04 -13.61
C VAL A 12 5.24 -19.08 -12.44
N GLN A 13 6.09 -19.32 -11.44
CA GLN A 13 6.23 -18.43 -10.29
C GLN A 13 6.73 -17.03 -10.66
N GLN A 14 7.69 -16.94 -11.59
CA GLN A 14 8.17 -15.64 -12.09
C GLN A 14 7.06 -14.86 -12.80
N LEU A 15 6.30 -15.52 -13.67
CA LEU A 15 5.23 -14.85 -14.39
C LEU A 15 4.08 -14.43 -13.47
N ILE A 16 3.68 -15.29 -12.51
CA ILE A 16 2.71 -14.93 -11.45
C ILE A 16 3.22 -13.74 -10.64
N SER A 17 4.48 -13.75 -10.23
CA SER A 17 5.07 -12.66 -9.44
C SER A 17 5.05 -11.31 -10.17
N ILE A 18 5.26 -11.31 -11.49
CA ILE A 18 5.36 -10.09 -12.29
C ILE A 18 3.98 -9.59 -12.74
N THR A 19 3.11 -10.49 -13.19
CA THR A 19 1.79 -10.14 -13.76
C THR A 19 0.66 -10.14 -12.73
N GLY A 20 0.86 -10.87 -11.62
CA GLY A 20 -0.20 -11.21 -10.68
C GLY A 20 -1.30 -12.09 -11.27
N ALA A 21 -1.03 -12.76 -12.39
CA ALA A 21 -1.93 -13.75 -12.97
C ALA A 21 -2.12 -14.95 -12.04
N SER A 22 -3.28 -15.62 -12.12
CA SER A 22 -3.47 -16.91 -11.44
C SER A 22 -2.53 -17.97 -12.04
N GLU A 23 -2.20 -19.01 -11.26
CA GLU A 23 -1.34 -20.10 -11.73
C GLU A 23 -1.87 -20.73 -13.03
N LYS A 24 -3.19 -20.87 -13.16
CA LYS A 24 -3.84 -21.37 -14.37
C LYS A 24 -3.57 -20.47 -15.59
N VAL A 25 -3.70 -19.16 -15.43
CA VAL A 25 -3.46 -18.19 -16.51
C VAL A 25 -1.97 -18.14 -16.85
N ALA A 26 -1.10 -18.19 -15.84
CA ALA A 26 0.34 -18.21 -16.05
C ALA A 26 0.81 -19.45 -16.81
N ILE A 27 0.31 -20.64 -16.45
CA ILE A 27 0.55 -21.88 -17.17
C ILE A 27 0.01 -21.80 -18.60
N GLN A 28 -1.16 -21.18 -18.81
CA GLN A 28 -1.74 -21.04 -20.14
C GLN A 28 -0.89 -20.14 -21.03
N ALA A 29 -0.48 -18.96 -20.54
CA ALA A 29 0.38 -18.03 -21.26
C ALA A 29 1.74 -18.67 -21.60
N LEU A 30 2.36 -19.35 -20.62
CA LEU A 30 3.61 -20.07 -20.82
C LEU A 30 3.47 -21.24 -21.79
N LYS A 31 2.35 -21.96 -21.82
CA LYS A 31 2.12 -23.01 -22.82
C LYS A 31 1.96 -22.42 -24.22
N SER A 32 1.31 -21.27 -24.34
CA SER A 32 1.09 -20.59 -25.63
C SER A 32 2.34 -19.88 -26.17
N SER A 33 3.37 -19.67 -25.34
CA SER A 33 4.66 -19.10 -25.73
C SER A 33 5.79 -20.14 -25.81
N ASP A 34 5.48 -21.43 -25.88
CA ASP A 34 6.47 -22.53 -25.84
C ASP A 34 7.43 -22.43 -24.62
N TRP A 35 6.88 -22.02 -23.48
CA TRP A 35 7.56 -21.80 -22.21
C TRP A 35 8.62 -20.70 -22.24
N GLN A 36 8.52 -19.75 -23.16
CA GLN A 36 9.33 -18.52 -23.16
C GLN A 36 8.65 -17.45 -22.29
N LEU A 37 9.41 -16.85 -21.37
CA LEU A 37 8.87 -15.89 -20.39
C LEU A 37 8.44 -14.59 -21.08
N GLU A 38 9.31 -14.05 -21.93
CA GLU A 38 9.08 -12.82 -22.68
C GLU A 38 7.84 -12.94 -23.56
N GLY A 39 7.76 -14.02 -24.35
CA GLY A 39 6.58 -14.30 -25.17
C GLY A 39 5.31 -14.55 -24.33
N ALA A 40 5.44 -15.09 -23.11
CA ALA A 40 4.28 -15.26 -22.22
C ALA A 40 3.79 -13.93 -21.66
N PHE A 41 4.68 -12.97 -21.37
CA PHE A 41 4.31 -11.60 -21.01
C PHE A 41 3.61 -10.92 -22.18
N ASP A 42 4.15 -11.01 -23.40
CA ASP A 42 3.53 -10.43 -24.58
C ASP A 42 2.13 -11.01 -24.82
N ILE A 43 1.95 -12.33 -24.68
CA ILE A 43 0.63 -12.98 -24.77
C ILE A 43 -0.31 -12.49 -23.65
N PHE A 44 0.20 -12.39 -22.43
CA PHE A 44 -0.58 -11.94 -21.27
C PHE A 44 -1.06 -10.48 -21.42
N TYR A 45 -0.22 -9.60 -21.97
CA TYR A 45 -0.54 -8.18 -22.15
C TYR A 45 -1.27 -7.88 -23.47
N SER A 46 -1.10 -8.71 -24.51
CA SER A 46 -1.75 -8.53 -25.82
C SER A 46 -3.14 -9.15 -25.92
N GLN A 47 -3.44 -10.19 -25.14
CA GLN A 47 -4.81 -10.70 -25.05
C GLN A 47 -5.65 -9.69 -24.26
N PRO A 48 -6.86 -9.29 -24.74
CA PRO A 48 -7.83 -8.65 -23.88
C PRO A 48 -8.13 -9.69 -22.80
N GLN A 49 -7.51 -9.48 -21.64
CA GLN A 49 -7.47 -10.37 -20.48
C GLN A 49 -8.62 -11.36 -20.55
N ILE A 50 -8.35 -12.68 -20.56
CA ILE A 50 -9.35 -13.63 -20.06
C ILE A 50 -9.52 -13.23 -18.58
N LYS A 51 -10.30 -12.19 -18.35
CA LYS A 51 -10.74 -11.77 -17.04
C LYS A 51 -11.39 -13.04 -16.55
N SER A 52 -10.81 -13.64 -15.52
CA SER A 52 -11.61 -14.44 -14.60
C SER A 52 -12.76 -13.52 -14.24
N PHE A 53 -13.90 -13.67 -14.93
CA PHE A 53 -15.09 -12.91 -14.62
C PHE A 53 -15.44 -13.35 -13.21
N ALA A 54 -15.21 -12.45 -12.26
CA ALA A 54 -15.61 -12.67 -10.89
C ALA A 54 -17.12 -12.96 -10.91
N ASP A 55 -17.54 -14.11 -10.36
CA ASP A 55 -18.97 -14.42 -10.29
C ASP A 55 -19.64 -13.43 -9.34
N THR A 56 -20.53 -12.60 -9.89
CA THR A 56 -21.24 -11.56 -9.12
C THR A 56 -22.00 -12.15 -7.94
N ARG A 57 -22.51 -13.39 -8.03
CA ARG A 57 -23.22 -14.03 -6.91
C ARG A 57 -22.30 -14.36 -5.75
N HIS A 58 -21.12 -14.91 -6.02
CA HIS A 58 -20.11 -15.17 -4.98
C HIS A 58 -19.64 -13.86 -4.33
N LEU A 59 -19.50 -12.78 -5.11
CA LEU A 59 -19.18 -11.46 -4.57
C LEU A 59 -20.28 -10.91 -3.66
N GLU A 60 -21.56 -11.10 -4.01
CA GLU A 60 -22.67 -10.71 -3.15
C GLU A 60 -22.72 -11.51 -1.85
N GLU A 61 -22.51 -12.83 -1.92
CA GLU A 61 -22.41 -13.69 -0.74
C GLU A 61 -21.24 -13.26 0.16
N LEU A 62 -20.09 -12.97 -0.44
CA LEU A 62 -18.90 -12.51 0.29
C LEU A 62 -19.13 -11.14 0.95
N TYR A 63 -19.77 -10.21 0.25
CA TYR A 63 -20.15 -8.91 0.84
C TYR A 63 -21.11 -9.11 2.02
N ASN A 64 -22.16 -9.92 1.85
CA ASN A 64 -23.15 -10.18 2.90
C ASN A 64 -22.57 -10.86 4.14
N ARG A 65 -21.47 -11.62 4.00
CA ARG A 65 -20.76 -12.24 5.13
C ARG A 65 -20.16 -11.20 6.09
N TYR A 66 -19.70 -10.06 5.59
CA TYR A 66 -19.00 -9.04 6.39
C TYR A 66 -19.82 -7.76 6.58
N LYS A 67 -20.97 -7.65 5.90
CA LYS A 67 -21.86 -6.50 5.98
C LYS A 67 -22.34 -6.28 7.41
N ASP A 68 -22.41 -5.02 7.80
CA ASP A 68 -23.02 -4.61 9.07
C ASP A 68 -24.53 -4.94 9.12
N PRO A 69 -25.06 -5.42 10.26
CA PRO A 69 -26.49 -5.74 10.38
C PRO A 69 -27.43 -4.52 10.28
N TYR A 70 -26.91 -3.33 10.55
CA TYR A 70 -27.67 -2.08 10.68
C TYR A 70 -27.35 -1.05 9.59
N ALA A 71 -26.26 -1.23 8.83
CA ALA A 71 -25.85 -0.36 7.75
C ALA A 71 -25.67 -1.13 6.42
N ASP A 72 -25.87 -0.45 5.28
CA ASP A 72 -25.57 -1.03 3.96
C ASP A 72 -24.08 -0.89 3.58
N MET A 73 -23.20 -1.25 4.52
CA MET A 73 -21.75 -1.15 4.39
C MET A 73 -21.08 -2.26 5.20
N ILE A 74 -19.84 -2.59 4.87
CA ILE A 74 -18.93 -3.33 5.75
C ILE A 74 -18.27 -2.28 6.65
N MET A 75 -18.47 -2.39 7.96
CA MET A 75 -17.89 -1.47 8.95
C MET A 75 -16.67 -2.11 9.62
N ALA A 76 -16.09 -1.44 10.62
CA ALA A 76 -14.88 -1.87 11.32
C ALA A 76 -14.94 -3.35 11.77
N ASP A 77 -16.03 -3.79 12.40
CA ASP A 77 -16.19 -5.18 12.84
C ASP A 77 -16.15 -6.18 11.68
N GLY A 78 -16.82 -5.84 10.56
CA GLY A 78 -16.80 -6.64 9.35
C GLY A 78 -15.41 -6.73 8.72
N ILE A 79 -14.66 -5.62 8.73
CA ILE A 79 -13.27 -5.56 8.27
C ILE A 79 -12.38 -6.42 9.18
N THR A 80 -12.57 -6.39 10.50
CA THR A 80 -11.83 -7.23 11.44
C THR A 80 -12.04 -8.71 11.14
N ILE A 81 -13.28 -9.13 10.88
CA ILE A 81 -13.57 -10.52 10.50
C ILE A 81 -12.92 -10.86 9.15
N LEU A 82 -13.01 -9.98 8.16
CA LEU A 82 -12.34 -10.16 6.85
C LEU A 82 -10.82 -10.34 7.01
N CYS A 83 -10.18 -9.51 7.83
CA CYS A 83 -8.74 -9.60 8.12
C CYS A 83 -8.39 -10.94 8.77
N SER A 84 -9.19 -11.38 9.76
CA SER A 84 -9.04 -12.70 10.40
C SER A 84 -9.15 -13.83 9.38
N ASP A 85 -10.15 -13.80 8.50
CA ASP A 85 -10.36 -14.81 7.46
C ASP A 85 -9.23 -14.79 6.40
N LEU A 86 -8.64 -13.63 6.12
CA LEU A 86 -7.47 -13.49 5.26
C LEU A 86 -6.16 -13.86 5.96
N GLN A 87 -6.15 -13.99 7.29
CA GLN A 87 -4.95 -14.18 8.13
C GLN A 87 -3.98 -13.00 8.02
N VAL A 88 -4.54 -11.79 8.09
CA VAL A 88 -3.81 -10.52 8.02
C VAL A 88 -4.14 -9.69 9.26
N ASP A 89 -3.16 -8.97 9.79
CA ASP A 89 -3.41 -8.00 10.86
C ASP A 89 -4.22 -6.81 10.31
N PRO A 90 -5.31 -6.35 10.96
CA PRO A 90 -6.07 -5.19 10.50
C PRO A 90 -5.25 -3.90 10.32
N GLN A 91 -4.10 -3.77 11.01
CA GLN A 91 -3.18 -2.64 10.91
C GLN A 91 -2.06 -2.86 9.86
N ASP A 92 -2.04 -4.01 9.19
CA ASP A 92 -1.05 -4.32 8.17
C ASP A 92 -1.21 -3.42 6.94
N ILE A 93 -0.09 -2.96 6.38
CA ILE A 93 -0.01 -2.12 5.19
C ILE A 93 -0.79 -2.71 3.99
N VAL A 94 -0.93 -4.02 3.90
CA VAL A 94 -1.69 -4.64 2.81
C VAL A 94 -3.16 -4.20 2.81
N MET A 95 -3.75 -3.87 3.97
CA MET A 95 -5.13 -3.38 4.03
C MET A 95 -5.29 -1.99 3.39
N LEU A 96 -4.25 -1.15 3.47
CA LEU A 96 -4.20 0.10 2.71
C LEU A 96 -4.16 -0.19 1.20
N VAL A 97 -3.33 -1.15 0.76
CA VAL A 97 -3.18 -1.48 -0.67
C VAL A 97 -4.45 -2.09 -1.25
N VAL A 98 -5.10 -3.00 -0.50
CA VAL A 98 -6.42 -3.56 -0.84
C VAL A 98 -7.43 -2.43 -0.99
N SER A 99 -7.49 -1.51 -0.01
CA SER A 99 -8.40 -0.36 -0.05
C SER A 99 -8.14 0.57 -1.24
N TRP A 100 -6.86 0.76 -1.60
CA TRP A 100 -6.47 1.54 -2.78
C TRP A 100 -6.97 0.92 -4.08
N HIS A 101 -6.81 -0.39 -4.28
CA HIS A 101 -7.36 -1.09 -5.44
C HIS A 101 -8.89 -1.01 -5.51
N MET A 102 -9.54 -1.08 -4.36
CA MET A 102 -11.00 -0.97 -4.23
C MET A 102 -11.49 0.48 -4.33
N LYS A 103 -10.58 1.45 -4.38
CA LYS A 103 -10.84 2.89 -4.40
C LYS A 103 -11.71 3.34 -3.23
N ALA A 104 -11.48 2.76 -2.05
CA ALA A 104 -12.25 3.05 -0.85
C ALA A 104 -12.09 4.52 -0.43
N ALA A 105 -13.20 5.16 -0.09
CA ALA A 105 -13.20 6.57 0.28
C ALA A 105 -12.72 6.82 1.71
N THR A 106 -12.92 5.88 2.63
CA THR A 106 -12.66 6.09 4.06
C THR A 106 -12.16 4.81 4.72
N MET A 107 -11.21 4.96 5.63
CA MET A 107 -10.67 3.88 6.47
C MET A 107 -11.76 3.29 7.36
N CYS A 108 -11.65 1.99 7.67
CA CYS A 108 -12.57 1.25 8.54
C CYS A 108 -14.01 1.10 8.00
N GLU A 109 -14.24 1.35 6.72
CA GLU A 109 -15.51 1.04 6.05
C GLU A 109 -15.32 0.71 4.56
N PHE A 110 -16.23 -0.10 4.03
CA PHE A 110 -16.42 -0.30 2.59
C PHE A 110 -17.91 -0.24 2.25
N SER A 111 -18.27 0.59 1.30
CA SER A 111 -19.58 0.49 0.64
C SER A 111 -19.68 -0.78 -0.20
N LYS A 112 -20.92 -1.21 -0.52
CA LYS A 112 -21.14 -2.33 -1.45
C LYS A 112 -20.44 -2.12 -2.80
N GLN A 113 -20.47 -0.89 -3.32
CA GLN A 113 -19.87 -0.56 -4.61
C GLN A 113 -18.35 -0.68 -4.59
N GLU A 114 -17.69 -0.16 -3.55
CA GLU A 114 -16.23 -0.29 -3.40
C GLU A 114 -15.84 -1.76 -3.22
N PHE A 115 -16.59 -2.50 -2.39
CA PHE A 115 -16.28 -3.91 -2.12
C PHE A 115 -16.46 -4.80 -3.34
N VAL A 116 -17.68 -4.86 -3.86
CA VAL A 116 -18.04 -5.72 -4.99
C VAL A 116 -17.35 -5.25 -6.27
N GLY A 117 -17.40 -3.94 -6.56
CA GLY A 117 -16.81 -3.39 -7.77
C GLY A 117 -15.29 -3.46 -7.79
N GLY A 118 -14.64 -3.22 -6.64
CA GLY A 118 -13.20 -3.34 -6.48
C GLY A 118 -12.72 -4.77 -6.73
N LEU A 119 -13.28 -5.75 -6.01
CA LEU A 119 -12.91 -7.16 -6.18
C LEU A 119 -13.24 -7.68 -7.58
N GLN A 120 -14.37 -7.27 -8.16
CA GLN A 120 -14.73 -7.60 -9.54
C GLN A 120 -13.70 -7.06 -10.54
N SER A 121 -13.19 -5.84 -10.35
CA SER A 121 -12.17 -5.26 -11.22
C SER A 121 -10.83 -6.02 -11.16
N LEU A 122 -10.56 -6.65 -10.01
CA LEU A 122 -9.40 -7.50 -9.77
C LEU A 122 -9.60 -8.96 -10.22
N GLY A 123 -10.81 -9.36 -10.63
CA GLY A 123 -11.15 -10.74 -10.96
C GLY A 123 -11.20 -11.68 -9.75
N ILE A 124 -11.40 -11.12 -8.55
CA ILE A 124 -11.45 -11.81 -7.27
C ILE A 124 -12.92 -12.00 -6.89
N ASP A 125 -13.35 -13.23 -6.63
CA ASP A 125 -14.70 -13.59 -6.19
C ASP A 125 -14.71 -14.54 -4.99
N SER A 126 -13.54 -14.80 -4.39
CA SER A 126 -13.38 -15.66 -3.22
C SER A 126 -12.24 -15.19 -2.32
N LEU A 127 -12.25 -15.62 -1.06
CA LEU A 127 -11.19 -15.31 -0.10
C LEU A 127 -9.87 -15.94 -0.49
N GLU A 128 -9.88 -17.11 -1.09
CA GLU A 128 -8.68 -17.80 -1.58
C GLU A 128 -8.00 -16.97 -2.65
N LYS A 129 -8.75 -16.48 -3.66
CA LYS A 129 -8.20 -15.60 -4.70
C LYS A 129 -7.68 -14.28 -4.11
N LEU A 130 -8.38 -13.71 -3.13
CA LEU A 130 -7.91 -12.49 -2.45
C LEU A 130 -6.58 -12.76 -1.73
N ARG A 131 -6.49 -13.87 -1.00
CA ARG A 131 -5.27 -14.29 -0.29
C ARG A 131 -4.11 -14.55 -1.24
N GLU A 132 -4.34 -15.20 -2.38
CA GLU A 132 -3.35 -15.41 -3.43
C GLU A 132 -2.84 -14.09 -4.04
N ARG A 133 -3.65 -13.03 -4.01
CA ARG A 133 -3.28 -11.71 -4.55
C ARG A 133 -2.46 -10.85 -3.59
N ILE A 134 -2.51 -11.12 -2.29
CA ILE A 134 -1.82 -10.33 -1.25
C ILE A 134 -0.31 -10.16 -1.51
N PRO A 135 0.46 -11.21 -1.84
CA PRO A 135 1.90 -11.06 -2.11
C PRO A 135 2.19 -10.11 -3.27
N PHE A 136 1.37 -10.15 -4.32
CA PHE A 136 1.47 -9.22 -5.43
C PHE A 136 1.17 -7.79 -4.97
N MET A 137 0.08 -7.58 -4.22
CA MET A 137 -0.29 -6.26 -3.70
C MET A 137 0.84 -5.64 -2.86
N ARG A 138 1.52 -6.42 -2.03
CA ARG A 138 2.71 -5.94 -1.30
C ARG A 138 3.84 -5.54 -2.24
N SER A 139 4.08 -6.33 -3.29
CA SER A 139 5.15 -6.03 -4.26
C SER A 139 4.93 -4.71 -5.01
N GLU A 140 3.69 -4.23 -5.11
CA GLU A 140 3.36 -2.95 -5.75
C GLU A 140 3.92 -1.75 -5.00
N LEU A 141 4.14 -1.85 -3.69
CA LEU A 141 4.77 -0.79 -2.89
C LEU A 141 6.25 -0.59 -3.23
N LYS A 142 6.87 -1.55 -3.93
CA LYS A 142 8.25 -1.43 -4.41
C LYS A 142 8.36 -0.59 -5.69
N ASP A 143 7.27 -0.44 -6.41
CA ASP A 143 7.21 0.42 -7.60
C ASP A 143 7.07 1.88 -7.16
N GLU A 144 7.95 2.76 -7.65
CA GLU A 144 8.01 4.15 -7.20
C GLU A 144 6.72 4.92 -7.54
N GLN A 145 6.15 4.67 -8.71
CA GLN A 145 4.95 5.35 -9.17
C GLN A 145 3.73 4.89 -8.35
N LYS A 146 3.55 3.58 -8.18
CA LYS A 146 2.47 3.02 -7.37
C LYS A 146 2.60 3.41 -5.91
N PHE A 147 3.80 3.38 -5.33
CA PHE A 147 4.02 3.85 -3.97
C PHE A 147 3.56 5.31 -3.81
N ARG A 148 3.91 6.18 -4.75
CA ARG A 148 3.47 7.58 -4.74
C ARG A 148 1.94 7.70 -4.82
N GLU A 149 1.29 6.89 -5.64
CA GLU A 149 -0.18 6.86 -5.75
C GLU A 149 -0.84 6.39 -4.44
N ILE A 150 -0.34 5.29 -3.85
CA ILE A 150 -0.83 4.71 -2.59
C ILE A 150 -0.58 5.68 -1.42
N TYR A 151 0.60 6.30 -1.35
CA TYR A 151 0.96 7.30 -0.35
C TYR A 151 -0.01 8.50 -0.38
N ASN A 152 -0.31 9.03 -1.56
CA ASN A 152 -1.24 10.15 -1.69
C ASN A 152 -2.69 9.73 -1.42
N PHE A 153 -3.07 8.51 -1.79
CA PHE A 153 -4.37 7.94 -1.47
C PHE A 153 -4.57 7.81 0.05
N ALA A 154 -3.55 7.36 0.79
CA ALA A 154 -3.62 7.14 2.23
C ALA A 154 -4.10 8.37 3.01
N PHE A 155 -3.70 9.58 2.61
CA PHE A 155 -4.18 10.82 3.22
C PHE A 155 -5.70 10.97 3.11
N GLY A 156 -6.25 10.75 1.91
CA GLY A 156 -7.68 10.87 1.67
C GLY A 156 -8.48 9.81 2.42
N TRP A 157 -7.95 8.59 2.41
CA TRP A 157 -8.56 7.41 3.03
C TRP A 157 -8.55 7.46 4.57
N ALA A 158 -7.45 7.87 5.18
CA ALA A 158 -7.30 7.89 6.64
C ALA A 158 -7.94 9.11 7.32
N LYS A 159 -8.23 10.17 6.56
CA LYS A 159 -8.82 11.40 7.06
C LYS A 159 -10.31 11.24 7.32
N GLU A 160 -10.79 11.74 8.45
CA GLU A 160 -12.22 11.79 8.75
C GLU A 160 -13.05 12.52 7.66
N LYS A 161 -14.28 12.05 7.47
CA LYS A 161 -15.23 12.64 6.51
C LYS A 161 -15.50 14.10 6.88
N GLY A 162 -15.50 14.97 5.87
CA GLY A 162 -15.72 16.42 6.05
C GLY A 162 -14.49 17.22 6.50
N GLN A 163 -13.45 16.58 7.06
CA GLN A 163 -12.22 17.29 7.42
C GLN A 163 -11.36 17.62 6.20
N LYS A 164 -10.48 18.63 6.32
CA LYS A 164 -9.48 18.97 5.28
C LYS A 164 -8.06 18.51 5.65
N SER A 165 -7.82 18.23 6.92
CA SER A 165 -6.53 17.81 7.49
C SER A 165 -6.66 16.44 8.17
N LEU A 166 -5.55 15.72 8.22
CA LEU A 166 -5.44 14.41 8.87
C LEU A 166 -5.07 14.59 10.35
N ALA A 167 -5.75 13.89 11.25
CA ALA A 167 -5.41 13.92 12.68
C ALA A 167 -3.96 13.47 12.90
N LEU A 168 -3.26 14.09 13.86
CA LEU A 168 -1.82 13.89 14.04
C LEU A 168 -1.46 12.42 14.31
N ASP A 169 -2.13 11.79 15.27
CA ASP A 169 -1.86 10.40 15.64
C ASP A 169 -2.06 9.44 14.46
N THR A 170 -3.10 9.68 13.64
CA THR A 170 -3.35 8.92 12.42
C THR A 170 -2.27 9.15 11.37
N ALA A 171 -1.80 10.39 11.20
CA ALA A 171 -0.72 10.71 10.29
C ALA A 171 0.60 10.02 10.69
N ILE A 172 0.94 10.05 11.98
CA ILE A 172 2.12 9.36 12.54
C ILE A 172 2.06 7.86 12.26
N GLY A 173 0.95 7.20 12.64
CA GLY A 173 0.80 5.76 12.41
C GLY A 173 0.88 5.39 10.92
N MET A 174 0.29 6.22 10.05
CA MET A 174 0.34 5.98 8.61
C MET A 174 1.74 6.19 8.01
N TRP A 175 2.50 7.19 8.46
CA TRP A 175 3.89 7.36 8.03
C TRP A 175 4.79 6.21 8.50
N GLN A 176 4.66 5.77 9.75
CA GLN A 176 5.39 4.61 10.25
C GLN A 176 5.09 3.37 9.40
N LEU A 177 3.82 3.14 9.07
CA LEU A 177 3.39 2.02 8.24
C LEU A 177 3.96 2.10 6.80
N LEU A 178 3.90 3.27 6.17
CA LEU A 178 4.36 3.49 4.79
C LEU A 178 5.89 3.43 4.67
N PHE A 179 6.62 4.05 5.60
CA PHE A 179 8.09 4.11 5.56
C PHE A 179 8.75 2.84 6.15
N ALA A 180 8.00 1.94 6.78
CA ALA A 180 8.47 0.57 7.03
C ALA A 180 8.71 -0.20 5.72
N GLU A 181 7.88 0.02 4.70
CA GLU A 181 8.02 -0.58 3.37
C GLU A 181 9.03 0.18 2.48
N ARG A 182 9.16 1.49 2.70
CA ARG A 182 10.14 2.35 2.01
C ARG A 182 11.01 3.09 3.02
N GLN A 183 12.12 2.45 3.39
CA GLN A 183 12.99 2.93 4.47
C GLN A 183 13.44 4.39 4.26
N TRP A 184 12.88 5.28 5.08
CA TRP A 184 13.33 6.66 5.20
C TRP A 184 13.94 6.87 6.60
N PRO A 185 15.27 7.09 6.71
CA PRO A 185 15.97 7.09 8.00
C PRO A 185 15.50 8.13 9.02
N LEU A 186 14.79 9.17 8.56
CA LEU A 186 14.35 10.27 9.39
C LEU A 186 12.89 10.13 9.88
N VAL A 187 12.19 9.03 9.56
CA VAL A 187 10.76 8.86 9.92
C VAL A 187 10.52 8.95 11.43
N ASP A 188 11.36 8.32 12.25
CA ASP A 188 11.18 8.34 13.70
C ASP A 188 11.42 9.73 14.28
N HIS A 189 12.46 10.42 13.78
CA HIS A 189 12.75 11.80 14.16
C HIS A 189 11.62 12.75 13.75
N TRP A 190 11.05 12.55 12.56
CA TRP A 190 9.89 13.30 12.08
C TRP A 190 8.68 13.11 13.00
N CYS A 191 8.37 11.86 13.36
CA CYS A 191 7.26 11.56 14.26
C CYS A 191 7.47 12.18 15.65
N GLN A 192 8.68 12.08 16.21
CA GLN A 192 9.03 12.69 17.50
C GLN A 192 8.92 14.22 17.45
N PHE A 193 9.44 14.84 16.39
CA PHE A 193 9.34 16.29 16.16
C PHE A 193 7.88 16.75 16.18
N LEU A 194 7.02 16.07 15.43
CA LEU A 194 5.61 16.45 15.36
C LEU A 194 4.90 16.34 16.70
N GLN A 195 5.21 15.31 17.49
CA GLN A 195 4.65 15.14 18.84
C GLN A 195 5.17 16.20 19.80
N ALA A 196 6.45 16.56 19.71
CA ALA A 196 7.10 17.49 20.63
C ALA A 196 6.78 18.97 20.34
N ARG A 197 6.72 19.37 19.06
CA ARG A 197 6.67 20.79 18.65
C ARG A 197 5.42 21.17 17.85
N HIS A 198 4.89 20.28 17.02
CA HIS A 198 3.76 20.64 16.15
C HIS A 198 2.40 20.46 16.84
N ASN A 199 2.14 19.26 17.35
CA ASN A 199 0.92 18.83 18.05
C ASN A 199 -0.41 19.29 17.39
N LYS A 200 -0.47 19.24 16.05
CA LYS A 200 -1.61 19.68 15.23
C LYS A 200 -1.85 18.73 14.06
N ALA A 201 -3.04 18.84 13.47
CA ALA A 201 -3.43 18.07 12.30
C ALA A 201 -2.60 18.42 11.06
N ILE A 202 -2.31 17.41 10.24
CA ILE A 202 -1.45 17.50 9.07
C ILE A 202 -2.25 17.90 7.82
N SER A 203 -1.75 18.87 7.08
CA SER A 203 -2.35 19.30 5.81
C SER A 203 -2.00 18.35 4.66
N ARG A 204 -2.81 18.35 3.59
CA ARG A 204 -2.52 17.55 2.39
C ARG A 204 -1.20 17.96 1.73
N ASP A 205 -0.93 19.26 1.71
CA ASP A 205 0.30 19.79 1.13
C ASP A 205 1.53 19.29 1.88
N THR A 206 1.55 19.45 3.21
CA THR A 206 2.61 18.91 4.08
C THR A 206 2.81 17.41 3.90
N TRP A 207 1.71 16.64 3.83
CA TRP A 207 1.77 15.20 3.57
C TRP A 207 2.48 14.91 2.25
N SER A 208 2.03 15.50 1.13
CA SER A 208 2.63 15.25 -0.18
C SER A 208 4.08 15.75 -0.29
N GLN A 209 4.40 16.91 0.30
CA GLN A 209 5.75 17.47 0.30
C GLN A 209 6.73 16.63 1.11
N LEU A 210 6.30 15.99 2.21
CA LEU A 210 7.17 15.11 2.98
C LEU A 210 7.68 13.92 2.16
N LEU A 211 6.86 13.35 1.27
CA LEU A 211 7.32 12.30 0.36
C LEU A 211 8.41 12.80 -0.57
N GLU A 212 8.26 14.02 -1.11
CA GLU A 212 9.26 14.60 -1.99
C GLU A 212 10.55 14.92 -1.23
N PHE A 213 10.43 15.46 -0.02
CA PHE A 213 11.56 15.68 0.89
C PHE A 213 12.30 14.37 1.15
N ALA A 214 11.60 13.31 1.56
CA ALA A 214 12.17 11.99 1.83
C ALA A 214 12.87 11.36 0.62
N ARG A 215 12.48 11.75 -0.59
CA ARG A 215 13.04 11.24 -1.85
C ARG A 215 14.23 12.03 -2.37
N THR A 216 14.26 13.34 -2.13
CA THR A 216 15.19 14.27 -2.77
C THR A 216 16.25 14.84 -1.83
N VAL A 217 15.94 14.92 -0.54
CA VAL A 217 16.86 15.45 0.48
C VAL A 217 17.64 14.30 1.09
N ASP A 218 18.96 14.43 1.09
CA ASP A 218 19.87 13.49 1.70
C ASP A 218 19.59 13.40 3.21
N PRO A 219 19.63 12.21 3.83
CA PRO A 219 19.39 12.08 5.27
C PRO A 219 20.31 12.94 6.14
N THR A 220 21.49 13.34 5.67
CA THR A 220 22.42 14.26 6.35
C THR A 220 22.06 15.75 6.19
N LEU A 221 21.00 16.04 5.42
CA LEU A 221 20.54 17.38 5.04
C LEU A 221 21.56 18.20 4.24
N SER A 222 22.61 17.58 3.70
CA SER A 222 23.70 18.27 2.99
C SER A 222 23.26 19.02 1.73
N ASN A 223 22.13 18.63 1.13
CA ASN A 223 21.55 19.25 -0.05
C ASN A 223 20.19 19.93 0.23
N TYR A 224 19.82 20.11 1.49
CA TYR A 224 18.60 20.83 1.84
C TYR A 224 18.77 22.34 1.58
N ASP A 225 17.74 22.96 0.99
CA ASP A 225 17.68 24.38 0.68
C ASP A 225 16.56 25.04 1.51
N PRO A 226 16.90 25.89 2.50
CA PRO A 226 15.92 26.59 3.33
C PRO A 226 15.17 27.71 2.59
N GLU A 227 15.66 28.14 1.42
CA GLU A 227 14.93 29.07 0.54
C GLU A 227 14.04 28.32 -0.46
N GLY A 228 14.02 26.98 -0.40
CA GLY A 228 13.14 26.14 -1.17
C GLY A 228 11.67 26.36 -0.85
N ALA A 229 10.79 25.97 -1.77
CA ALA A 229 9.34 26.09 -1.60
C ALA A 229 8.75 24.98 -0.70
N TRP A 230 9.45 24.59 0.37
CA TRP A 230 8.98 23.59 1.32
C TRP A 230 7.91 24.18 2.25
N PRO A 231 6.98 23.36 2.78
CA PRO A 231 6.12 23.80 3.85
C PRO A 231 6.95 24.16 5.08
N TYR A 232 6.57 25.25 5.76
CA TYR A 232 7.24 25.71 6.99
C TYR A 232 7.48 24.60 8.02
N LEU A 233 6.58 23.62 8.11
CA LEU A 233 6.73 22.49 9.04
C LEU A 233 7.95 21.59 8.73
N ILE A 234 8.33 21.47 7.47
CA ILE A 234 9.53 20.73 7.06
C ILE A 234 10.78 21.54 7.43
N ASP A 235 10.74 22.86 7.27
CA ASP A 235 11.85 23.74 7.67
C ASP A 235 12.05 23.68 9.20
N GLU A 236 10.98 23.77 9.97
CA GLU A 236 11.01 23.59 11.44
C GLU A 236 11.55 22.22 11.86
N PHE A 237 11.32 21.18 11.04
CA PHE A 237 11.88 19.86 11.28
C PHE A 237 13.40 19.82 11.07
N VAL A 238 13.89 20.48 10.02
CA VAL A 238 15.34 20.61 9.79
C VAL A 238 16.01 21.37 10.93
N ASP A 239 15.40 22.46 11.39
CA ASP A 239 15.86 23.21 12.56
C ASP A 239 15.88 22.33 13.81
N TYR A 240 14.81 21.56 14.06
CA TYR A 240 14.72 20.60 15.15
C TYR A 240 15.86 19.57 15.11
N LEU A 241 16.17 19.01 13.94
CA LEU A 241 17.24 18.03 13.81
C LEU A 241 18.62 18.64 14.12
N THR A 242 18.83 19.89 13.68
CA THR A 242 20.06 20.64 13.89
C THR A 242 20.26 20.98 15.36
N GLU A 243 19.23 21.50 16.04
CA GLU A 243 19.26 21.85 17.46
C GLU A 243 19.54 20.67 18.38
N ASN A 244 19.08 19.47 18.00
CA ASN A 244 19.29 18.25 18.79
C ASN A 244 20.58 17.50 18.42
N GLY A 245 21.44 18.08 17.57
CA GLY A 245 22.75 17.52 17.26
C GLY A 245 22.71 16.18 16.51
N ILE A 246 21.61 15.87 15.83
CA ILE A 246 21.42 14.58 15.12
C ILE A 246 22.43 14.44 13.96
N PHE A 247 23.09 15.54 13.55
CA PHE A 247 24.09 15.59 12.48
C PHE A 247 25.52 15.93 12.93
N GLU A 248 25.87 15.81 14.22
CA GLU A 248 27.28 15.99 14.61
C GLU A 248 28.18 14.91 13.97
N LYS A 249 29.07 15.40 13.09
CA LYS A 249 30.09 14.69 12.31
C LYS A 249 30.41 13.26 12.77
N GLY A 250 29.93 12.28 11.98
CA GLY A 250 30.56 10.95 11.89
C GLY A 250 29.86 9.79 12.58
N LYS A 251 28.68 9.99 13.18
CA LYS A 251 27.84 8.88 13.64
C LYS A 251 26.37 9.20 13.37
N LEU A 252 25.80 8.61 12.31
CA LEU A 252 24.40 8.18 12.39
C LEU A 252 24.35 7.29 13.64
N SER A 253 23.82 7.83 14.73
CA SER A 253 23.79 7.08 15.99
C SER A 253 23.02 5.77 15.76
N GLU A 254 23.67 4.66 16.11
CA GLU A 254 23.12 3.30 16.02
C GLU A 254 21.89 3.18 16.93
N TRP A 255 20.72 3.60 16.45
CA TRP A 255 19.45 3.46 17.19
C TRP A 255 18.33 2.79 16.37
N SER A 256 18.66 2.12 15.27
CA SER A 256 17.66 1.43 14.42
C SER A 256 17.83 -0.10 14.32
N TYR A 257 18.47 -0.75 15.30
CA TYR A 257 18.49 -2.22 15.40
C TYR A 257 18.00 -2.73 16.75
N LYS A 258 16.84 -2.28 17.24
CA LYS A 258 16.05 -3.02 18.24
C LYS A 258 14.55 -2.69 18.12
N HIS A 259 13.84 -3.41 17.26
CA HIS A 259 12.83 -4.41 17.64
C HIS A 259 12.11 -4.96 16.42
#